data_AF-A0A9E6ZVL7-F1
#
_entry.id   AF-A0A9E6ZVL7-F1
#
_cell.length_a   1.000
_cell.length_b   1.000
_cell.length_c   1.000
_cell.angle_alpha   90.00
_cell.angle_beta   90.00
_cell.angle_gamma   90.00
#
_symmetry.space_group_name_H-M   'P 1'
#
loop_
_entity.id
_entity.type
_entity.pdbx_description
1 polymer ?
#
loop_
_entity_poly.entity_id
_entity_poly.type
_entity_poly.pdbx_seq_one_letter_code
_entity_poly.pdbx_strand_id
1 'polypeptide(L)'
;MKKYTIQQIRESKKSALDQIKKFLDAENVEEQFKDRSGDYYSKDKFLVTWYANWKGIPSEFGIDKTDQFYARYSRYKAIYVTRSLFHEKQLAGYSSIERALIEIGLKLCSKSEKEAFFNKYAIKYNEKLKYKIK
;
A
#
# COMPACT_ATOMS: atom_id res chain seq x y z
N MET A 1 -21.77 -9.72 14.67
CA MET A 1 -20.83 -9.66 13.53
C MET A 1 -19.60 -10.51 13.85
N LYS A 2 -19.25 -11.49 13.02
CA LYS A 2 -18.18 -12.46 13.32
C LYS A 2 -16.80 -11.85 13.00
N LYS A 3 -15.86 -11.94 13.94
CA LYS A 3 -14.47 -11.49 13.76
C LYS A 3 -13.72 -12.37 12.77
N TYR A 4 -12.76 -11.79 12.04
CA TYR A 4 -11.79 -12.60 11.30
C TYR A 4 -10.94 -13.40 12.27
N THR A 5 -10.70 -14.67 11.95
CA THR A 5 -9.82 -15.55 12.72
C THR A 5 -8.36 -15.12 12.56
N ILE A 6 -7.51 -15.53 13.51
CA ILE A 6 -6.06 -15.25 13.45
C ILE A 6 -5.45 -15.81 12.17
N GLN A 7 -5.88 -16.99 11.74
CA GLN A 7 -5.40 -17.63 10.52
C GLN A 7 -5.78 -16.81 9.27
N GLN A 8 -7.04 -16.39 9.12
CA GLN A 8 -7.48 -15.54 8.01
C GLN A 8 -6.72 -14.21 7.94
N ILE A 9 -6.46 -13.58 9.10
CA ILE A 9 -5.67 -12.35 9.18
C ILE A 9 -4.23 -12.61 8.73
N ARG A 10 -3.62 -13.72 9.17
CA ARG A 10 -2.25 -14.06 8.81
C ARG A 10 -2.11 -14.34 7.32
N GLU A 11 -3.02 -15.13 6.75
CA GLU A 11 -3.02 -15.49 5.33
C GLU A 11 -3.26 -14.27 4.44
N SER A 12 -4.24 -13.42 4.77
CA SER A 12 -4.50 -12.20 4.00
C SER A 12 -3.32 -11.21 4.05
N LYS A 13 -2.70 -11.02 5.22
CA LYS A 13 -1.48 -10.20 5.34
C LYS A 13 -0.31 -10.76 4.55
N LYS A 14 -0.14 -12.08 4.54
CA LYS A 14 0.90 -12.73 3.73
C LYS A 14 0.66 -12.50 2.25
N SER A 15 -0.57 -12.73 1.77
CA SER A 15 -0.95 -12.47 0.38
C SER A 15 -0.71 -11.02 -0.02
N ALA A 16 -1.09 -10.07 0.83
CA ALA A 16 -0.84 -8.65 0.62
C ALA A 16 0.66 -8.32 0.56
N LEU A 17 1.47 -8.90 1.46
CA LEU A 17 2.91 -8.69 1.46
C LEU A 17 3.58 -9.26 0.19
N ASP A 18 3.14 -10.43 -0.27
CA ASP A 18 3.66 -11.04 -1.49
C ASP A 18 3.29 -10.22 -2.74
N GLN A 19 2.08 -9.65 -2.77
CA GLN A 19 1.67 -8.72 -3.82
C GLN A 19 2.48 -7.42 -3.79
N ILE A 20 2.76 -6.86 -2.60
CA ILE A 20 3.65 -5.70 -2.44
C ILE A 20 5.04 -6.00 -2.99
N LYS A 21 5.63 -7.14 -2.63
CA LYS A 21 6.95 -7.55 -3.12
C LYS A 21 6.96 -7.64 -4.64
N LYS A 22 5.93 -8.25 -5.24
CA LYS A 22 5.78 -8.34 -6.70
C LYS A 22 5.79 -6.96 -7.37
N PHE A 23 5.05 -5.99 -6.83
CA PHE A 23 5.05 -4.64 -7.39
C PHE A 23 6.39 -3.91 -7.23
N LEU A 24 7.06 -4.08 -6.08
CA LEU A 24 8.35 -3.46 -5.79
C LEU A 24 9.53 -4.08 -6.54
N ASP A 25 9.41 -5.34 -6.97
CA ASP A 25 10.43 -6.05 -7.75
C ASP A 25 10.43 -5.67 -9.24
N ALA A 26 9.44 -4.92 -9.71
CA ALA A 26 9.41 -4.40 -11.07
C ALA A 26 10.42 -3.26 -11.28
N GLU A 27 10.91 -3.10 -12.52
CA GLU A 27 11.88 -2.06 -12.88
C GLU A 27 11.39 -0.64 -12.57
N ASN A 28 10.11 -0.35 -12.86
CA ASN A 28 9.49 0.93 -12.56
C ASN A 28 8.13 0.74 -11.87
N VAL A 29 8.11 1.04 -10.56
CA VAL A 29 6.91 0.87 -9.72
C VAL A 29 5.76 1.76 -10.17
N GLU A 30 6.04 3.03 -10.50
CA GLU A 30 4.99 4.00 -10.82
C GLU A 30 4.34 3.75 -12.19
N GLU A 31 5.13 3.33 -13.18
CA GLU A 31 4.65 3.09 -14.56
C GLU A 31 3.64 1.93 -14.64
N GLN A 32 3.75 0.93 -13.76
CA GLN A 32 2.78 -0.18 -13.71
C GLN A 32 1.34 0.26 -13.44
N PHE A 33 1.16 1.46 -12.89
CA PHE A 33 -0.14 1.96 -12.46
C PHE A 33 -0.67 3.11 -13.32
N LYS A 34 0.11 3.54 -14.31
CA LYS A 34 -0.29 4.54 -15.29
C LYS A 34 -0.99 3.87 -16.46
N ASP A 35 -2.01 4.54 -17.00
CA ASP A 35 -2.57 4.19 -18.29
C ASP A 35 -1.69 4.70 -19.45
N ARG A 36 -2.12 4.45 -20.70
CA ARG A 36 -1.41 4.92 -21.91
C ARG A 36 -1.27 6.44 -21.99
N SER A 37 -2.07 7.19 -21.23
CA SER A 37 -2.06 8.65 -21.16
C SER A 37 -1.17 9.16 -20.02
N GLY A 38 -0.59 8.27 -19.21
CA GLY A 38 0.21 8.61 -18.03
C GLY A 38 -0.63 8.94 -16.78
N ASP A 39 -1.95 8.79 -16.86
CA ASP A 39 -2.88 9.05 -15.77
C ASP A 39 -3.12 7.77 -14.95
N TYR A 40 -3.37 7.93 -13.64
CA TYR A 40 -3.75 6.81 -12.77
C TYR A 40 -5.26 6.50 -12.92
N TYR A 41 -5.72 6.28 -14.15
CA TYR A 41 -7.11 5.89 -14.42
C TYR A 41 -7.22 4.36 -14.40
N SER A 42 -7.88 3.84 -13.37
CA SER A 42 -8.12 2.41 -13.25
C SER A 42 -9.53 2.19 -12.76
N LYS A 43 -10.25 1.27 -13.41
CA LYS A 43 -11.53 0.74 -12.90
C LYS A 43 -11.34 0.12 -11.50
N ASP A 44 -10.14 -0.40 -11.22
CA ASP A 44 -9.74 -0.90 -9.91
C ASP A 44 -8.96 0.16 -9.12
N LYS A 45 -9.61 0.73 -8.10
CA LYS A 45 -9.00 1.70 -7.16
C LYS A 45 -8.02 1.04 -6.18
N PHE A 46 -8.18 -0.26 -5.94
CA PHE A 46 -7.44 -1.00 -4.93
C PHE A 46 -6.13 -1.55 -5.49
N LEU A 47 -5.00 -1.28 -4.83
CA LEU A 47 -3.71 -1.87 -5.17
C LEU A 47 -3.49 -3.18 -4.42
N VAL A 48 -3.65 -3.13 -3.09
CA VAL A 48 -3.36 -4.23 -2.18
C VAL A 48 -4.35 -4.14 -1.03
N THR A 49 -4.99 -5.25 -0.65
CA THR A 49 -5.90 -5.32 0.49
C THR A 49 -5.58 -6.49 1.42
N TRP A 50 -5.93 -6.36 2.70
CA TRP A 50 -5.85 -7.44 3.69
C TRP A 50 -6.87 -7.26 4.81
N TYR A 51 -7.10 -8.31 5.60
CA TYR A 51 -8.08 -8.29 6.68
C TYR A 51 -7.45 -8.10 8.06
N ALA A 52 -8.15 -7.37 8.93
CA ALA A 52 -7.84 -7.26 10.36
C ALA A 52 -9.10 -6.92 11.17
N ASN A 53 -9.03 -7.05 12.50
CA ASN A 53 -10.12 -6.63 13.38
C ASN A 53 -9.77 -5.28 14.03
N TRP A 54 -10.10 -4.15 13.38
CA TRP A 54 -9.79 -2.81 13.90
C TRP A 54 -10.73 -2.46 15.06
N LYS A 55 -10.17 -2.25 16.27
CA LYS A 55 -10.96 -2.00 17.49
C LYS A 55 -12.07 -3.06 17.72
N GLY A 56 -11.81 -4.30 17.32
CA GLY A 56 -12.78 -5.41 17.43
C GLY A 56 -13.80 -5.50 16.29
N ILE A 57 -13.78 -4.60 15.31
CA ILE A 57 -14.63 -4.60 14.12
C ILE A 57 -13.86 -5.28 12.98
N PRO A 58 -14.44 -6.27 12.26
CA PRO A 58 -13.84 -6.81 11.04
C PRO A 58 -13.71 -5.70 10.00
N SER A 59 -12.48 -5.48 9.55
CA SER A 59 -12.14 -4.42 8.62
C SER A 59 -11.24 -4.95 7.52
N GLU A 60 -11.46 -4.44 6.32
CA GLU A 60 -10.51 -4.50 5.22
C GLU A 60 -9.60 -3.29 5.30
N PHE A 61 -8.30 -3.53 5.21
CA PHE A 61 -7.30 -2.50 5.06
C PHE A 61 -6.77 -2.54 3.64
N GLY A 62 -6.37 -1.39 3.11
CA GLY A 62 -5.86 -1.36 1.75
C GLY A 62 -4.95 -0.19 1.43
N ILE A 63 -4.16 -0.37 0.37
CA ILE A 63 -3.49 0.72 -0.34
C ILE A 63 -4.31 0.97 -1.59
N ASP A 64 -4.77 2.19 -1.76
CA ASP A 64 -5.60 2.57 -2.90
C ASP A 64 -4.88 3.62 -3.73
N LYS A 65 -5.08 3.57 -5.05
CA LYS A 65 -4.75 4.66 -5.95
C LYS A 65 -5.72 5.81 -5.71
N THR A 66 -5.19 7.02 -5.67
CA THR A 66 -6.02 8.20 -5.71
C THR A 66 -6.48 8.45 -7.14
N ASP A 67 -7.75 8.80 -7.32
CA ASP A 67 -8.21 9.28 -8.62
C ASP A 67 -7.56 10.62 -8.98
N GLN A 68 -7.57 10.96 -10.27
CA GLN A 68 -6.90 12.14 -10.79
C GLN A 68 -7.40 13.44 -10.13
N PHE A 69 -8.68 13.52 -9.79
CA PHE A 69 -9.27 14.69 -9.15
C PHE A 69 -8.73 14.87 -7.72
N TYR A 70 -8.80 13.81 -6.92
CA TYR A 70 -8.30 13.82 -5.55
C TYR A 70 -6.78 13.99 -5.50
N ALA A 71 -6.05 13.39 -6.45
CA ALA A 71 -4.60 13.55 -6.57
C ALA A 71 -4.19 15.00 -6.85
N ARG A 72 -4.93 15.73 -7.71
CA ARG A 72 -4.68 17.15 -7.98
C ARG A 72 -4.87 18.02 -6.73
N TYR A 73 -5.87 17.72 -5.91
CA TYR A 73 -6.16 18.47 -4.69
C TYR A 73 -5.21 18.13 -3.53
N SER A 74 -5.07 16.85 -3.21
CA SER A 74 -4.31 16.36 -2.05
C SER A 74 -2.82 16.20 -2.31
N ARG A 75 -2.40 16.18 -3.58
CA ARG A 75 -1.06 15.78 -4.05
C ARG A 75 -0.67 14.34 -3.71
N TYR A 76 -1.62 13.53 -3.25
CA TYR A 76 -1.40 12.11 -3.00
C TYR A 76 -1.64 11.30 -4.27
N LYS A 77 -0.79 10.30 -4.49
CA LYS A 77 -0.92 9.27 -5.52
C LYS A 77 -1.48 7.95 -5.00
N ALA A 78 -1.30 7.72 -3.69
CA ALA A 78 -1.86 6.58 -3.00
C ALA A 78 -2.31 6.96 -1.59
N ILE A 79 -3.29 6.23 -1.07
CA ILE A 79 -3.77 6.37 0.31
C ILE A 79 -3.79 5.00 0.99
N TYR A 80 -3.54 5.00 2.30
CA TYR A 80 -3.75 3.83 3.16
C TYR A 80 -5.06 4.01 3.90
N VAL A 81 -5.93 3.01 3.84
CA VAL A 81 -7.33 3.10 4.29
C VAL A 81 -7.75 1.89 5.09
N THR A 82 -8.82 2.05 5.87
CA THR A 82 -9.56 0.97 6.52
C THR A 82 -11.05 1.10 6.22
N ARG A 83 -11.70 -0.03 5.97
CA ARG A 83 -13.11 -0.14 5.58
C ARG A 83 -13.78 -1.21 6.41
N SER A 84 -15.01 -0.95 6.83
CA SER A 84 -15.90 -1.93 7.43
C SER A 84 -17.33 -1.63 7.00
N LEU A 85 -18.29 -2.45 7.46
CA LEU A 85 -19.72 -2.21 7.23
C LEU A 85 -20.23 -0.86 7.78
N PHE A 86 -19.51 -0.24 8.71
CA PHE A 86 -19.97 0.97 9.42
C PHE A 86 -19.20 2.24 9.09
N HIS A 87 -18.00 2.11 8.53
CA HIS A 87 -17.15 3.26 8.26
C HIS A 87 -16.06 2.94 7.24
N GLU A 88 -15.66 3.98 6.52
CA GLU A 88 -14.40 4.04 5.80
C GLU A 88 -13.56 5.18 6.39
N LYS A 89 -12.25 4.94 6.56
CA LYS A 89 -11.32 5.94 7.08
C LYS A 89 -9.98 5.89 6.36
N GLN A 90 -9.53 7.06 5.90
CA GLN A 90 -8.15 7.27 5.48
C GLN A 90 -7.22 7.34 6.69
N LEU A 91 -6.17 6.53 6.67
CA LEU A 91 -5.15 6.39 7.70
C LEU A 91 -3.85 7.12 7.34
N ALA A 92 -3.50 7.20 6.06
CA ALA A 92 -2.37 7.99 5.56
C ALA A 92 -2.52 8.33 4.07
N GLY A 93 -1.75 9.31 3.59
CA GLY A 93 -1.62 9.66 2.18
C GLY A 93 -0.15 9.72 1.75
N TYR A 94 0.13 9.34 0.51
CA TYR A 94 1.49 9.19 -0.02
C TYR A 94 1.61 9.88 -1.37
N SER A 95 2.70 10.62 -1.58
CA SER A 95 3.03 11.29 -2.84
C SER A 95 3.60 10.35 -3.92
N SER A 96 3.88 9.09 -3.56
CA SER A 96 4.28 8.01 -4.48
C SER A 96 3.65 6.69 -4.06
N ILE A 97 3.33 5.85 -5.05
CA ILE A 97 2.86 4.49 -4.83
C ILE A 97 4.00 3.64 -4.26
N GLU A 98 5.22 3.81 -4.77
CA GLU A 98 6.41 3.11 -4.26
C GLU A 98 6.60 3.32 -2.75
N ARG A 99 6.40 4.57 -2.25
CA ARG A 99 6.48 4.84 -0.81
C ARG A 99 5.39 4.14 -0.02
N ALA A 100 4.15 4.17 -0.52
CA ALA A 100 3.03 3.51 0.14
C ALA A 100 3.29 2.00 0.28
N LEU A 101 3.72 1.35 -0.81
CA LEU A 101 4.07 -0.07 -0.84
C LEU A 101 5.20 -0.41 0.15
N ILE A 102 6.28 0.38 0.20
CA ILE A 102 7.40 0.14 1.13
C ILE A 102 6.96 0.28 2.59
N GLU A 103 6.26 1.37 2.93
CA GLU A 103 5.91 1.65 4.32
C GLU A 103 4.89 0.64 4.86
N ILE A 104 3.88 0.29 4.05
CA ILE A 104 2.91 -0.73 4.42
C ILE A 104 3.54 -2.13 4.40
N GLY A 105 4.43 -2.42 3.45
CA GLY A 105 5.20 -3.68 3.42
C GLY A 105 5.98 -3.89 4.71
N LEU A 106 6.66 -2.85 5.22
CA LEU A 106 7.34 -2.89 6.52
C LEU A 106 6.39 -3.11 7.70
N LYS A 107 5.13 -2.64 7.63
CA LYS A 107 4.10 -2.89 8.67
C LYS A 107 3.55 -4.32 8.62
N LEU A 108 3.54 -4.95 7.44
CA LEU A 108 3.07 -6.32 7.23
C LEU A 108 4.15 -7.38 7.49
N CYS A 109 5.43 -7.04 7.33
CA CYS A 109 6.55 -7.93 7.62
C CYS A 109 6.53 -8.43 9.06
N SER A 110 6.88 -9.70 9.23
CA SER A 110 7.26 -10.24 10.54
C SER A 110 8.55 -9.57 11.06
N LYS A 111 8.83 -9.71 12.36
CA LYS A 111 10.04 -9.13 12.97
C LYS A 111 11.32 -9.64 12.28
N SER A 112 11.35 -10.90 11.88
CA SER A 112 12.49 -11.55 11.22
C SER A 112 12.68 -11.13 9.76
N GLU A 113 11.62 -10.74 9.06
CA GLU A 113 11.71 -10.35 7.64
C GLU A 113 11.92 -8.86 7.42
N LYS A 114 11.67 -8.04 8.46
CA LYS A 114 11.63 -6.58 8.34
C LYS A 114 12.96 -5.98 7.89
N GLU A 115 14.07 -6.49 8.40
CA GLU A 115 15.42 -6.02 8.04
C GLU A 115 15.74 -6.33 6.57
N ALA A 116 15.50 -7.57 6.13
CA ALA A 116 15.71 -7.97 4.74
C ALA A 116 14.83 -7.16 3.78
N PHE A 117 13.56 -6.92 4.13
CA PHE A 117 12.65 -6.09 3.34
C PHE A 117 13.14 -4.63 3.27
N PHE A 118 13.55 -4.06 4.41
CA PHE A 118 14.09 -2.70 4.48
C PHE A 118 15.32 -2.54 3.60
N ASN A 119 16.28 -3.46 3.71
CA ASN A 119 17.53 -3.41 2.96
C ASN A 119 17.29 -3.55 1.45
N LYS A 120 16.38 -4.44 1.04
CA LYS A 120 16.08 -4.68 -0.37
C LYS A 120 15.37 -3.48 -1.04
N TYR A 121 14.37 -2.89 -0.37
CA TYR A 121 13.49 -1.90 -1.00
C TYR A 121 13.63 -0.47 -0.46
N ALA A 122 13.69 -0.30 0.87
CA ALA A 122 13.64 1.02 1.49
C ALA A 122 14.96 1.80 1.32
N ILE A 123 16.11 1.15 1.43
CA ILE A 123 17.43 1.80 1.24
C ILE A 123 17.51 2.39 -0.17
N LYS A 124 17.28 1.57 -1.20
CA LYS A 124 17.30 2.00 -2.61
C LYS A 124 16.35 3.18 -2.87
N TYR A 125 15.15 3.12 -2.32
CA TYR A 125 14.18 4.21 -2.44
C TYR A 125 14.67 5.51 -1.77
N ASN A 126 15.21 5.42 -0.55
CA ASN A 126 15.71 6.59 0.17
C ASN A 126 16.93 7.22 -0.52
N GLU A 127 17.79 6.41 -1.14
CA GLU A 127 18.89 6.92 -1.97
C GLU A 127 18.36 7.72 -3.17
N LYS A 128 17.38 7.19 -3.92
CA LYS A 128 16.72 7.92 -5.03
C LYS A 128 16.19 9.29 -4.57
N LEU A 129 15.66 9.39 -3.35
CA LEU A 129 15.16 10.65 -2.81
C LEU A 129 16.26 11.67 -2.53
N LYS A 130 17.41 11.23 -1.98
CA LYS A 130 18.54 12.12 -1.69
C LYS A 130 19.08 12.80 -2.96
N TYR A 131 19.07 12.11 -4.10
CA TYR A 131 19.50 12.66 -5.39
C TYR A 131 18.49 13.63 -6.04
N LYS A 132 17.22 13.62 -5.62
CA LYS A 132 16.19 14.55 -6.13
C LYS A 132 16.16 15.90 -5.42
N ILE A 133 16.90 16.05 -4.32
CA ILE A 133 16.92 17.25 -3.45
C ILE A 133 18.21 18.08 -3.66
N LYS A 134 19.10 17.65 -4.57
CA LYS A 134 20.23 18.45 -5.06
C LYS A 134 19.85 19.09 -6.38
#